data_AF-A0A2G9Q808-F1
#
_entry.id   AF-A0A2G9Q808-F1
#
_cell.length_a   1.000
_cell.length_b   1.000
_cell.length_c   1.000
_cell.angle_alpha   90.00
_cell.angle_beta   90.00
_cell.angle_gamma   90.00
#
_symmetry.space_group_name_H-M   'P 1'
#
loop_
_entity.id
_entity.type
_entity.pdbx_description
1 polymer ?
#
loop_
_entity_poly.entity_id
_entity_poly.type
_entity_poly.pdbx_seq_one_letter_code
_entity_poly.pdbx_strand_id
1 'polypeptide(L)'
;MEDTPQQRRPETPPPLEEGEIPQRQDKQKEEDVVEIGTTTGDREVVDPDPFTSESAQILIGEIMGCNRDLENIKKSINDVLQKNIIIDVLGRV
;
A
#
# COMPACT_ATOMS: atom_id res chain seq x y z
N MET A 1 -31.37 -9.18 -38.35
CA MET A 1 -30.33 -8.18 -38.62
C MET A 1 -29.94 -7.61 -37.27
N GLU A 2 -28.66 -7.76 -36.94
CA GLU A 2 -27.91 -7.18 -35.80
C GLU A 2 -28.30 -7.65 -34.38
N ASP A 3 -27.60 -8.70 -33.95
CA ASP A 3 -27.28 -9.04 -32.56
C ASP A 3 -26.04 -8.22 -32.15
N THR A 4 -26.00 -7.58 -30.97
CA THR A 4 -24.74 -7.11 -30.38
C THR A 4 -24.81 -7.17 -28.84
N PRO A 5 -23.87 -7.85 -28.15
CA PRO A 5 -23.93 -8.12 -26.72
C PRO A 5 -23.21 -7.02 -25.92
N GLN A 6 -23.87 -6.40 -24.94
CA GLN A 6 -23.21 -5.46 -24.03
C GLN A 6 -22.72 -6.21 -22.79
N GLN A 7 -21.39 -6.29 -22.71
CA GLN A 7 -20.58 -6.99 -21.71
C GLN A 7 -20.84 -6.49 -20.28
N ARG A 8 -20.81 -7.42 -19.30
CA ARG A 8 -20.72 -7.12 -17.86
C ARG A 8 -19.59 -6.13 -17.59
N ARG A 9 -19.89 -4.98 -16.98
CA ARG A 9 -18.90 -4.04 -16.44
C ARG A 9 -19.08 -3.91 -14.92
N PRO A 10 -18.01 -3.91 -14.11
CA PRO A 10 -18.07 -3.98 -12.64
C PRO A 10 -18.75 -2.76 -12.03
N GLU A 11 -19.47 -2.97 -10.93
CA GLU A 11 -20.09 -1.92 -10.12
C GLU A 11 -19.03 -0.95 -9.59
N THR A 12 -19.03 0.28 -10.12
CA THR A 12 -18.35 1.41 -9.53
C THR A 12 -19.35 2.14 -8.62
N PRO A 13 -19.11 2.30 -7.30
CA PRO A 13 -19.97 3.13 -6.45
C PRO A 13 -19.90 4.60 -6.87
N PRO A 14 -21.04 5.34 -6.87
CA PRO A 14 -21.05 6.79 -7.15
C PRO A 14 -20.45 7.61 -5.99
N PRO A 15 -20.01 8.85 -6.25
CA PRO A 15 -19.25 9.67 -5.31
C PRO A 15 -20.14 10.24 -4.20
N LEU A 16 -19.63 10.26 -2.97
CA LEU A 16 -20.31 10.86 -1.82
C LEU A 16 -20.28 12.39 -1.97
N GLU A 17 -21.39 12.97 -2.44
CA GLU A 17 -21.56 14.41 -2.63
C GLU A 17 -21.62 15.13 -1.27
N GLU A 18 -20.87 16.22 -1.15
CA GLU A 18 -20.79 17.14 0.00
C GLU A 18 -22.17 17.74 0.31
N GLY A 19 -22.80 17.32 1.40
CA GLY A 19 -24.09 17.83 1.86
C GLY A 19 -23.95 19.03 2.80
N GLU A 20 -24.05 20.24 2.24
CA GLU A 20 -24.15 21.51 2.97
C GLU A 20 -25.45 21.59 3.81
N ILE A 21 -25.36 22.07 5.07
CA ILE A 21 -26.43 22.04 6.09
C ILE A 21 -27.33 23.29 6.00
N PRO A 22 -28.67 23.17 5.91
CA PRO A 22 -29.57 24.30 6.17
C PRO A 22 -29.82 24.52 7.67
N GLN A 23 -29.72 25.78 8.09
CA GLN A 23 -29.70 26.28 9.47
C GLN A 23 -31.12 26.62 10.01
N ARG A 24 -31.32 26.39 11.33
CA ARG A 24 -32.33 27.00 12.26
C ARG A 24 -33.79 26.53 12.07
N GLN A 25 -34.63 26.33 13.09
CA GLN A 25 -34.68 26.65 14.52
C GLN A 25 -35.87 25.83 15.05
N ASP A 26 -35.80 25.17 16.21
CA ASP A 26 -36.95 25.04 17.11
C ASP A 26 -36.52 24.77 18.55
N LYS A 27 -37.33 25.31 19.46
CA LYS A 27 -36.96 25.77 20.80
C LYS A 27 -37.13 24.68 21.88
N GLN A 28 -36.08 24.54 22.69
CA GLN A 28 -36.07 24.72 24.16
C GLN A 28 -36.75 23.68 25.08
N LYS A 29 -36.02 23.40 26.18
CA LYS A 29 -36.34 22.57 27.37
C LYS A 29 -36.29 21.07 27.08
N GLU A 30 -35.33 20.33 27.62
CA GLU A 30 -35.16 20.17 29.06
C GLU A 30 -33.69 19.96 29.41
N GLU A 31 -33.27 20.73 30.41
CA GLU A 31 -32.00 20.62 31.11
C GLU A 31 -32.03 19.32 31.92
N ASP A 32 -31.62 18.21 31.31
CA ASP A 32 -31.16 17.05 32.07
C ASP A 32 -29.64 17.00 31.94
N VAL A 33 -29.00 17.74 32.83
CA VAL A 33 -27.59 17.55 33.17
C VAL A 33 -27.50 16.18 33.83
N VAL A 34 -27.47 15.12 33.01
CA VAL A 34 -26.86 13.88 33.45
C VAL A 34 -25.37 14.12 33.35
N GLU A 35 -24.80 14.50 34.48
CA GLU A 35 -23.39 14.33 34.79
C GLU A 35 -23.05 12.83 34.63
N ILE A 36 -22.82 12.39 33.40
CA ILE A 36 -22.14 11.13 33.13
C ILE A 36 -20.66 11.44 33.23
N GLY A 37 -20.19 11.53 34.47
CA GLY A 37 -18.78 11.39 34.78
C GLY A 37 -18.28 10.05 34.23
N THR A 38 -17.67 10.07 33.06
CA THR A 38 -16.74 9.03 32.60
C THR A 38 -15.43 9.72 32.26
N THR A 39 -14.60 9.79 33.29
CA THR A 39 -13.15 9.72 33.24
C THR A 39 -12.49 10.18 31.94
N THR A 40 -11.96 11.41 31.95
CA THR A 40 -10.72 11.72 31.25
C THR A 40 -9.65 10.74 31.74
N GLY A 41 -9.56 9.57 31.11
CA GLY A 41 -8.79 8.46 31.68
C GLY A 41 -8.65 7.23 30.80
N ASP A 42 -9.26 7.18 29.62
CA ASP A 42 -8.90 6.19 28.62
C ASP A 42 -8.27 6.91 27.43
N ARG A 43 -7.03 7.33 27.67
CA ARG A 43 -6.10 7.63 26.59
C ARG A 43 -5.87 6.27 25.96
N GLU A 44 -6.71 5.90 25.00
CA GLU A 44 -6.49 4.74 24.15
C GLU A 44 -5.08 4.94 23.61
N VAL A 45 -4.14 4.20 24.19
CA VAL A 45 -2.77 4.18 23.76
C VAL A 45 -2.88 3.48 22.41
N VAL A 46 -3.05 4.28 21.35
CA VAL A 46 -2.82 3.83 19.99
C VAL A 46 -1.40 3.32 20.02
N ASP A 47 -1.27 2.00 20.07
CA ASP A 47 0.00 1.32 19.91
C ASP A 47 0.54 1.83 18.56
N PRO A 48 1.70 2.51 18.53
CA PRO A 48 2.19 3.08 17.30
C PRO A 48 2.27 1.96 16.27
N ASP A 49 1.64 2.18 15.11
CA ASP A 49 1.68 1.23 14.01
C ASP A 49 3.14 0.81 13.78
N PRO A 50 3.47 -0.50 13.89
CA PRO A 50 4.83 -0.99 13.72
C PRO A 50 5.44 -0.58 12.37
N PHE A 51 4.59 -0.18 11.42
CA PHE A 51 4.97 0.30 10.12
C PHE A 51 4.90 1.82 10.04
N THR A 52 5.86 2.47 10.70
CA THR A 52 6.10 3.89 10.45
C THR A 52 6.49 4.13 8.99
N SER A 53 6.25 5.34 8.48
CA SER A 53 6.69 5.73 7.14
C SER A 53 8.22 5.66 6.96
N GLU A 54 8.98 5.65 8.05
CA GLU A 54 10.44 5.47 8.06
C GLU A 54 10.83 4.02 7.76
N SER A 55 10.19 3.03 8.39
CA SER A 55 10.49 1.62 8.12
C SER A 55 10.15 1.22 6.68
N ALA A 56 9.09 1.81 6.10
CA ALA A 56 8.76 1.64 4.69
C ALA A 56 9.84 2.20 3.74
N GLN A 57 10.41 3.37 4.03
CA GLN A 57 11.47 3.96 3.21
C GLN A 57 12.77 3.15 3.26
N ILE A 58 13.12 2.64 4.45
CA ILE A 58 14.26 1.73 4.63
C ILE A 58 14.05 0.47 3.79
N LEU A 59 12.90 -0.17 3.90
CA LEU A 59 12.57 -1.37 3.14
C LEU A 59 12.63 -1.15 1.62
N ILE A 60 12.13 0.00 1.13
CA ILE A 60 12.22 0.37 -0.29
C ILE A 60 13.69 0.49 -0.72
N GLY A 61 14.54 1.11 0.11
CA GLY A 61 15.98 1.20 -0.13
C GLY A 61 16.68 -0.15 -0.17
N GLU A 62 16.35 -1.05 0.76
CA GLU A 62 16.87 -2.42 0.80
C GLU A 62 16.48 -3.23 -0.42
N ILE A 63 15.20 -3.18 -0.83
CA ILE A 63 14.70 -3.86 -2.03
C ILE A 63 15.43 -3.36 -3.28
N MET A 64 15.63 -2.05 -3.39
CA MET A 64 16.38 -1.46 -4.50
C MET A 64 17.85 -1.92 -4.53
N GLY A 65 18.50 -1.98 -3.36
CA GLY A 65 19.85 -2.52 -3.21
C GLY A 65 19.95 -3.98 -3.65
N CYS A 66 19.04 -4.82 -3.14
CA CYS A 66 18.94 -6.24 -3.51
C CYS A 66 18.77 -6.45 -5.01
N ASN A 67 17.96 -5.61 -5.68
CA ASN A 67 17.78 -5.71 -7.13
C ASN A 67 19.08 -5.46 -7.90
N ARG A 68 19.86 -4.45 -7.50
CA ARG A 68 21.18 -4.18 -8.09
C ARG A 68 22.14 -5.34 -7.87
N ASP A 69 22.15 -5.89 -6.66
CA ASP A 69 23.04 -7.00 -6.33
C ASP A 69 22.66 -8.27 -7.11
N LEU A 70 21.36 -8.50 -7.33
CA LEU A 70 20.86 -9.59 -8.16
C LEU A 70 21.29 -9.45 -9.63
N GLU A 71 21.26 -8.25 -10.20
CA GLU A 71 21.77 -7.99 -11.54
C GLU A 71 23.28 -8.29 -11.66
N ASN A 72 24.06 -7.89 -10.66
CA ASN A 72 25.49 -8.19 -10.60
C ASN A 72 25.77 -9.70 -10.54
N ILE A 73 25.01 -10.44 -9.72
CA ILE A 73 25.13 -11.90 -9.63
C ILE A 73 24.82 -12.55 -10.98
N LYS A 74 23.74 -12.14 -11.67
CA LYS A 74 23.40 -12.64 -13.00
C LYS A 74 24.54 -12.44 -14.00
N LYS A 75 25.14 -11.24 -14.00
CA LYS A 75 26.27 -10.92 -14.88
C LYS A 75 27.50 -11.78 -14.55
N SER A 76 27.83 -11.93 -13.26
CA SER A 76 28.95 -12.77 -12.81
C SER A 76 28.79 -14.22 -13.24
N ILE A 77 27.58 -14.79 -13.12
CA ILE A 77 27.29 -16.16 -13.58
C ILE A 77 27.51 -16.27 -15.09
N ASN A 78 26.99 -15.33 -15.87
CA ASN A 78 27.19 -15.32 -17.32
C ASN A 78 28.68 -15.26 -17.70
N ASP A 79 29.44 -14.41 -17.03
CA ASP A 79 30.89 -14.28 -17.28
C ASP A 79 31.64 -15.57 -16.97
N VAL A 80 31.29 -16.28 -15.88
CA VAL A 80 31.88 -17.58 -15.54
C VAL A 80 31.51 -18.65 -16.57
N LEU A 81 30.25 -18.70 -17.01
CA LEU A 81 29.82 -19.65 -18.03
C LEU A 81 30.56 -19.44 -19.36
N GLN A 82 30.71 -18.18 -19.80
CA GLN A 82 31.48 -17.88 -21.02
C GLN A 82 32.94 -18.31 -20.90
N LYS A 83 33.58 -18.07 -19.76
CA LYS A 83 34.96 -18.51 -19.52
C LYS A 83 35.09 -20.03 -19.58
N ASN A 84 34.15 -20.77 -19.00
CA ASN A 84 34.17 -22.23 -19.03
C ASN A 84 34.03 -22.77 -20.47
N ILE A 85 33.18 -22.17 -21.31
CA ILE A 85 33.06 -22.54 -22.73
C ILE A 85 34.40 -22.33 -23.46
N ILE A 86 35.09 -21.22 -23.21
CA ILE A 86 36.38 -20.93 -23.83
C ILE A 86 37.44 -21.96 -23.41
N ILE A 87 37.50 -22.30 -22.11
CA ILE A 87 38.44 -23.31 -21.60
C ILE A 87 38.18 -24.69 -22.21
N ASP A 88 36.91 -25.10 -22.30
CA ASP A 88 36.53 -26.38 -22.92
C ASP A 88 36.94 -26.45 -24.41
N VAL A 89 36.76 -25.36 -25.17
CA VAL A 89 37.20 -25.30 -26.57
C VAL A 89 38.72 -25.39 -26.69
N LEU A 90 39.47 -24.66 -25.86
CA LEU A 90 40.94 -24.66 -25.89
C LEU A 90 41.54 -26.01 -25.48
N GLY A 91 40.90 -26.74 -24.56
CA GLY A 91 41.37 -28.06 -24.12
C GLY A 91 41.14 -29.19 -25.13
N ARG A 92 40.38 -28.94 -26.21
CA ARG A 92 40.10 -29.93 -27.27
C ARG A 92 41.04 -29.86 -28.47
N VAL A 93 41.90 -28.84 -28.55
CA VAL A 93 42.92 -28.65 -29.61
C VAL A 93 44.23 -29.29 -29.18
#